data_AF-A0A9E4N6Z1-F1
#
_entry.id   AF-A0A9E4N6Z1-F1
#
_cell.length_a   1.000
_cell.length_b   1.000
_cell.length_c   1.000
_cell.angle_alpha   90.00
_cell.angle_beta   90.00
_cell.angle_gamma   90.00
#
_symmetry.space_group_name_H-M   'P 1'
#
loop_
_entity.id
_entity.type
_entity.pdbx_description
1 polymer ?
#
loop_
_entity_poly.entity_id
_entity_poly.type
_entity_poly.pdbx_seq_one_letter_code
_entity_poly.pdbx_strand_id
1 'polypeptide(L)'
;MGGRKRPSITNPRSLSARVIQDVLAGHSLSESLPKYLADTADARDSGLVQEIAYGVMRNFMQLDALSRRLLSKPLKSRDRDVAALILIGLYQLLHMRVADHAAVHETAGAAKALGKKWAVGLINGVLRNFQRQQESLLKAIVEQPEVAYDMPRWLLDTLRRQWPDEWQSRVRALNQRAPMSLRVNLAKKSLAEYQRILQEAEIAAVTIPHVDSGLTLEQPLDVTRLPGFEQGWVSVQDGAAQLAAQLLDLQPGQQVLDACAAPGGKSCHILEWQPTVQLTALDQSAERLQRVTENLARLDLQADVVVGDASQPQGGWAERQYDRILLDVPCSATGVIRRHPDIKQLRRASDIPALVKLQ
;
A
#
# COMPACT_ATOMS: atom_id res chain seq x y z
N MET A 1 23.20 24.39 13.44
CA MET A 1 21.97 25.20 13.22
C MET A 1 20.81 24.46 13.86
N GLY A 2 20.19 25.02 14.90
CA GLY A 2 19.13 24.37 15.67
C GLY A 2 17.91 24.07 14.81
N GLY A 3 17.67 22.79 14.53
CA GLY A 3 16.43 22.34 13.92
C GLY A 3 15.26 22.72 14.82
N ARG A 4 14.41 23.65 14.38
CA ARG A 4 13.14 23.94 15.04
C ARG A 4 12.36 22.62 15.11
N LYS A 5 12.26 22.03 16.31
CA LYS A 5 11.33 20.93 16.58
C LYS A 5 9.96 21.38 16.09
N ARG A 6 9.42 20.69 15.07
CA ARG A 6 8.05 20.90 14.62
C ARG A 6 7.15 20.68 15.85
N PRO A 7 6.12 21.52 16.08
CA PRO A 7 5.14 21.22 17.13
C PRO A 7 4.61 19.81 16.90
N SER A 8 4.56 18.99 17.96
CA SER A 8 4.04 17.62 17.87
C SER A 8 2.56 17.71 17.48
N ILE A 9 2.26 17.24 16.27
CA ILE A 9 0.90 17.16 15.76
C ILE A 9 0.43 15.75 16.03
N THR A 10 -0.46 15.58 17.01
CA THR A 10 -1.00 14.26 17.37
C THR A 10 -2.36 13.99 16.74
N ASN A 11 -3.04 15.01 16.20
CA ASN A 11 -4.38 14.84 15.63
C ASN A 11 -4.34 13.92 14.38
N PRO A 12 -5.10 12.81 14.34
CA PRO A 12 -5.07 11.85 13.24
C PRO A 12 -5.41 12.45 11.87
N ARG A 13 -6.33 13.41 11.79
CA ARG A 13 -6.70 14.06 10.51
C ARG A 13 -5.58 14.97 10.02
N SER A 14 -4.91 15.68 10.93
CA SER A 14 -3.75 16.51 10.60
C SER A 14 -2.55 15.67 10.13
N LEU A 15 -2.31 14.52 10.77
CA LEU A 15 -1.28 13.56 10.34
C LEU A 15 -1.62 12.98 8.96
N SER A 16 -2.86 12.55 8.75
CA SER A 16 -3.35 12.06 7.46
C SER A 16 -3.20 13.11 6.36
N ALA A 17 -3.46 14.39 6.66
CA ALA A 17 -3.30 15.47 5.70
C ALA A 17 -1.86 15.63 5.23
N ARG A 18 -0.88 15.42 6.12
CA ARG A 18 0.55 15.42 5.78
C ARG A 18 0.93 14.21 4.92
N VAL A 19 0.42 13.02 5.26
CA VAL A 19 0.61 11.82 4.44
C VAL A 19 0.12 12.06 3.01
N ILE A 20 -1.12 12.56 2.86
CA ILE A 20 -1.70 12.85 1.54
C ILE A 20 -0.89 13.94 0.82
N GLN A 21 -0.42 14.96 1.53
CA GLN A 21 0.41 16.01 0.94
C GLN A 21 1.72 15.45 0.35
N ASP A 22 2.41 14.57 1.08
CA ASP A 22 3.62 13.91 0.60
C ASP A 22 3.34 13.08 -0.64
N VAL A 23 2.23 12.34 -0.67
CA VAL A 23 1.81 11.56 -1.84
C VAL A 23 1.58 12.45 -3.05
N LEU A 24 0.87 13.57 -2.86
CA LEU A 24 0.68 14.56 -3.92
C LEU A 24 1.97 15.31 -4.30
N ALA A 25 3.02 15.20 -3.51
CA ALA A 25 4.36 15.70 -3.82
C ALA A 25 5.25 14.65 -4.53
N GLY A 26 4.80 13.39 -4.65
CA GLY A 26 5.50 12.34 -5.39
C GLY A 26 6.01 11.18 -4.53
N HIS A 27 5.80 11.20 -3.21
CA HIS A 27 6.21 10.11 -2.33
C HIS A 27 5.15 8.99 -2.28
N SER A 28 5.55 7.75 -2.02
CA SER A 28 4.58 6.67 -1.86
C SER A 28 3.96 6.67 -0.45
N LEU A 29 2.75 6.13 -0.29
CA LEU A 29 2.14 5.84 1.01
C LEU A 29 3.06 4.97 1.86
N SER A 30 3.71 3.96 1.27
CA SER A 30 4.64 3.08 1.97
C SER A 30 5.88 3.80 2.51
N GLU A 31 6.29 4.90 1.88
CA GLU A 31 7.40 5.74 2.33
C GLU A 31 6.95 6.77 3.37
N SER A 32 5.82 7.44 3.15
CA SER A 32 5.37 8.56 3.97
C SER A 32 4.61 8.15 5.23
N LEU A 33 3.75 7.14 5.15
CA LEU A 33 2.86 6.76 6.26
C LEU A 33 3.63 6.39 7.56
N PRO A 34 4.71 5.58 7.53
CA PRO A 34 5.45 5.25 8.75
C PRO A 34 6.01 6.47 9.49
N LYS A 35 6.44 7.51 8.75
CA LYS A 35 6.99 8.75 9.32
C LYS A 35 6.00 9.46 10.25
N TYR A 36 4.71 9.36 9.94
CA TYR A 36 3.64 10.04 10.68
C TYR A 36 2.90 9.13 11.67
N LEU A 37 2.91 7.81 11.47
CA LEU A 37 2.38 6.87 12.46
C LEU A 37 3.18 6.91 13.76
N ALA A 38 4.49 7.17 13.69
CA ALA A 38 5.34 7.36 14.86
C ALA A 38 4.93 8.52 15.77
N ASP A 39 4.16 9.49 15.25
CA ASP A 39 3.65 10.64 16.00
C ASP A 39 2.25 10.39 16.62
N THR A 40 1.65 9.21 16.39
CA THR A 40 0.32 8.88 16.95
C THR A 40 0.40 8.46 18.42
N ALA A 41 -0.66 8.76 19.17
CA ALA A 41 -0.69 8.50 20.62
C ALA A 41 -0.97 7.03 20.96
N ASP A 42 -1.79 6.35 20.16
CA ASP A 42 -2.17 4.95 20.38
C ASP A 42 -2.50 4.21 19.06
N ALA A 43 -2.78 2.91 19.18
CA ALA A 43 -3.11 2.03 18.06
C ALA A 43 -4.42 2.42 17.35
N ARG A 44 -5.37 3.05 18.05
CA ARG A 44 -6.65 3.50 17.47
C ARG A 44 -6.42 4.70 16.54
N ASP A 45 -5.61 5.65 16.99
CA ASP A 45 -5.21 6.80 16.18
C ASP A 45 -4.38 6.35 14.98
N SER A 46 -3.43 5.42 15.16
CA SER A 46 -2.71 4.78 14.07
C SER A 46 -3.65 4.15 13.03
N GLY A 47 -4.60 3.33 13.47
CA GLY A 47 -5.58 2.70 12.58
C GLY A 47 -6.42 3.73 11.81
N LEU A 48 -6.82 4.82 12.48
CA LEU A 48 -7.57 5.91 11.85
C LEU A 48 -6.75 6.66 10.80
N VAL A 49 -5.47 6.96 11.08
CA VAL A 49 -4.57 7.60 10.09
C VAL A 49 -4.42 6.72 8.85
N GLN A 50 -4.23 5.41 9.03
CA GLN A 50 -4.12 4.47 7.92
C GLN A 50 -5.41 4.41 7.10
N GLU A 51 -6.56 4.25 7.76
CA GLU A 51 -7.88 4.19 7.12
C GLU A 51 -8.16 5.45 6.29
N ILE A 52 -7.87 6.63 6.83
CA ILE A 52 -8.04 7.90 6.12
C ILE A 52 -7.07 8.01 4.94
N ALA A 53 -5.77 7.75 5.14
CA ALA A 53 -4.76 7.91 4.10
C ALA A 53 -5.01 6.98 2.90
N TYR A 54 -5.20 5.68 3.15
CA TYR A 54 -5.53 4.72 2.10
C TYR A 54 -6.90 5.00 1.48
N GLY A 55 -7.88 5.38 2.29
CA GLY A 55 -9.24 5.70 1.87
C GLY A 55 -9.31 6.89 0.92
N VAL A 56 -8.67 8.00 1.28
CA VAL A 56 -8.58 9.18 0.43
C VAL A 56 -7.87 8.86 -0.88
N MET A 57 -6.74 8.15 -0.84
CA MET A 57 -6.02 7.81 -2.08
C MET A 57 -6.81 6.86 -2.98
N ARG A 58 -7.59 5.94 -2.40
CA ARG A 58 -8.44 5.01 -3.14
C ARG A 58 -9.60 5.72 -3.83
N ASN A 59 -10.15 6.78 -3.25
CA ASN A 59 -11.29 7.52 -3.81
C ASN A 59 -10.88 8.91 -4.30
N PHE A 60 -9.60 9.11 -4.64
CA PHE A 60 -9.06 10.45 -4.86
C PHE A 60 -9.76 11.20 -5.99
N MET A 61 -10.10 10.55 -7.10
CA MET A 61 -10.68 11.23 -8.26
C MET A 61 -12.09 11.75 -7.92
N GLN A 62 -12.88 10.94 -7.21
CA GLN A 62 -14.18 11.37 -6.69
C GLN A 62 -14.05 12.54 -5.71
N LEU A 63 -13.16 12.42 -4.73
CA LEU A 63 -13.00 13.44 -3.68
C LEU A 63 -12.44 14.76 -4.25
N ASP A 64 -11.49 14.70 -5.18
CA ASP A 64 -10.93 15.88 -5.85
C ASP A 64 -11.96 16.57 -6.74
N ALA A 65 -12.76 15.80 -7.51
CA ALA A 65 -13.84 16.35 -8.32
C ALA A 65 -14.90 17.09 -7.48
N LEU A 66 -15.28 16.52 -6.33
CA LEU A 66 -16.18 17.17 -5.37
C LEU A 66 -15.56 18.45 -4.80
N SER A 67 -14.30 18.38 -4.34
CA SER A 67 -13.57 19.51 -3.79
C SER A 67 -13.53 20.69 -4.76
N ARG A 68 -13.24 20.44 -6.04
CA ARG A 68 -13.20 21.47 -7.09
C ARG A 68 -14.56 22.13 -7.35
N ARG A 69 -15.67 21.39 -7.24
CA ARG A 69 -17.02 21.94 -7.39
C ARG A 69 -17.45 22.76 -6.17
N LEU A 70 -16.98 22.41 -4.98
CA LEU A 70 -17.33 23.07 -3.72
C LEU A 70 -16.53 24.34 -3.45
N LEU A 71 -15.30 24.41 -3.97
CA LEU A 71 -14.43 25.57 -3.82
C LEU A 71 -14.70 26.59 -4.93
N SER A 72 -15.03 27.83 -4.55
CA SER A 72 -15.20 28.94 -5.51
C SER A 72 -13.89 29.33 -6.21
N LYS A 73 -12.75 29.12 -5.56
CA LYS A 73 -11.41 29.34 -6.11
C LYS A 73 -10.48 28.22 -5.64
N PRO A 74 -9.57 27.73 -6.51
CA PRO A 74 -8.54 26.78 -6.09
C PRO A 74 -7.67 27.32 -4.96
N LEU A 75 -7.27 26.44 -4.04
CA LEU A 75 -6.31 26.77 -2.98
C LEU A 75 -4.91 26.95 -3.57
N LYS A 76 -4.10 27.82 -2.95
CA LYS A 76 -2.70 28.06 -3.36
C LYS A 76 -1.84 26.83 -3.03
N SER A 77 -0.73 26.66 -3.73
CA SER A 77 0.21 25.53 -3.51
C SER A 77 0.72 25.42 -2.06
N ARG A 78 0.85 26.55 -1.34
CA ARG A 78 1.24 26.58 0.09
C ARG A 78 0.16 26.12 1.08
N ASP A 79 -1.06 25.89 0.59
CA ASP A 79 -2.25 25.52 1.36
C ASP A 79 -2.77 24.13 0.92
N ARG A 80 -1.89 23.28 0.36
CA ARG A 80 -2.20 21.88 0.00
C ARG A 80 -2.62 21.03 1.21
N ASP A 81 -2.15 21.37 2.39
CA ASP A 81 -2.54 20.75 3.66
C ASP A 81 -4.02 21.01 3.99
N VAL A 82 -4.52 22.22 3.71
CA VAL A 82 -5.95 22.57 3.78
C VAL A 82 -6.75 21.82 2.72
N ALA A 83 -6.23 21.71 1.49
CA ALA A 83 -6.88 20.92 0.44
C ALA A 83 -7.01 19.44 0.85
N ALA A 84 -5.95 18.86 1.41
CA ALA A 84 -5.97 17.49 1.93
C ALA A 84 -7.01 17.31 3.05
N LEU A 85 -7.14 18.28 3.98
CA LEU A 85 -8.20 18.24 5.00
C LEU A 85 -9.61 18.25 4.40
N ILE A 86 -9.85 18.98 3.31
CA ILE A 86 -11.15 18.94 2.61
C ILE A 86 -11.41 17.54 2.07
N LEU A 87 -10.42 16.91 1.41
CA LEU A 87 -10.55 15.54 0.91
C LEU A 87 -10.82 14.53 2.04
N ILE A 88 -10.14 14.67 3.18
CA ILE A 88 -10.35 13.86 4.39
C ILE A 88 -11.77 14.02 4.94
N GLY A 89 -12.28 15.25 4.98
CA GLY A 89 -13.65 15.53 5.42
C GLY A 89 -14.69 14.89 4.52
N LEU A 90 -14.52 15.04 3.19
CA LEU A 90 -15.38 14.41 2.19
C LEU A 90 -15.33 12.88 2.28
N TYR A 91 -14.14 12.31 2.48
CA TYR A 91 -13.97 10.86 2.66
C TYR A 91 -14.73 10.35 3.89
N GLN A 92 -14.59 11.01 5.03
CA GLN A 92 -15.29 10.62 6.26
C GLN A 92 -16.82 10.67 6.09
N LEU A 93 -17.35 11.68 5.40
CA LEU A 93 -18.79 11.82 5.16
C LEU A 93 -19.35 10.77 4.18
N LEU A 94 -18.55 10.37 3.18
CA LEU A 94 -19.01 9.45 2.13
C LEU A 94 -18.77 7.97 2.45
N HIS A 95 -17.64 7.66 3.09
CA HIS A 95 -17.10 6.30 3.12
C HIS A 95 -16.87 5.75 4.53
N MET A 96 -17.01 6.58 5.56
CA MET A 96 -16.82 6.15 6.96
C MET A 96 -18.13 6.21 7.75
N ARG A 97 -18.26 5.31 8.72
CA ARG A 97 -19.38 5.29 9.68
C ARG A 97 -19.09 6.22 10.87
N VAL A 98 -18.85 7.49 10.60
CA VAL A 98 -18.65 8.54 11.61
C VAL A 98 -19.84 9.47 11.56
N ALA A 99 -20.35 9.91 12.72
CA ALA A 99 -21.43 10.88 12.74
C ALA A 99 -21.04 12.16 11.98
N ASP A 100 -21.87 12.58 11.05
CA ASP A 100 -21.70 13.75 10.18
C ASP A 100 -21.13 14.99 10.88
N HIS A 101 -21.74 15.37 12.00
CA HIS A 101 -21.32 16.55 12.77
C HIS A 101 -19.89 16.39 13.32
N ALA A 102 -19.52 15.18 13.75
CA ALA A 102 -18.19 14.88 14.26
C ALA A 102 -17.15 14.87 13.13
N ALA A 103 -17.47 14.27 11.97
CA ALA A 103 -16.60 14.29 10.80
C ALA A 103 -16.26 15.73 10.37
N VAL A 104 -17.26 16.62 10.31
CA VAL A 104 -17.05 18.03 9.97
C VAL A 104 -16.26 18.77 11.06
N HIS A 105 -16.66 18.62 12.34
CA HIS A 105 -16.04 19.32 13.45
C HIS A 105 -14.55 18.95 13.62
N GLU A 106 -14.24 17.65 13.67
CA GLU A 106 -12.88 17.15 13.86
C GLU A 106 -11.97 17.53 12.69
N THR A 107 -12.47 17.43 11.46
CA THR A 107 -11.68 17.79 10.27
C THR A 107 -11.41 19.29 10.20
N ALA A 108 -12.41 20.13 10.48
CA ALA A 108 -12.21 21.58 10.52
C ALA A 108 -11.27 21.98 11.68
N GLY A 109 -11.42 21.35 12.85
CA GLY A 109 -10.55 21.54 14.01
C GLY A 109 -9.09 21.19 13.75
N ALA A 110 -8.83 20.14 12.95
CA ALA A 110 -7.50 19.68 12.57
C ALA A 110 -6.65 20.76 11.85
N ALA A 111 -7.28 21.76 11.22
CA ALA A 111 -6.58 22.89 10.62
C ALA A 111 -5.81 23.73 11.66
N LYS A 112 -6.28 23.78 12.91
CA LYS A 112 -5.58 24.51 13.99
C LYS A 112 -4.22 23.88 14.29
N ALA A 113 -4.13 22.55 14.31
CA ALA A 113 -2.87 21.83 14.55
C ALA A 113 -1.86 22.03 13.43
N LEU A 114 -2.32 22.31 12.20
CA LEU A 114 -1.47 22.67 11.06
C LEU A 114 -1.08 24.16 11.03
N GLY A 115 -1.46 24.95 12.04
CA GLY A 115 -1.22 26.40 12.07
C GLY A 115 -2.12 27.20 11.11
N LYS A 116 -3.19 26.60 10.58
CA LYS A 116 -4.11 27.19 9.59
C LYS A 116 -5.45 27.56 10.23
N LYS A 117 -5.44 28.30 11.35
CA LYS A 117 -6.67 28.70 12.08
C LYS A 117 -7.72 29.36 11.19
N TRP A 118 -7.30 30.14 10.19
CA TRP A 118 -8.19 30.79 9.21
C TRP A 118 -9.00 29.78 8.38
N ALA A 119 -8.47 28.58 8.14
CA ALA A 119 -9.08 27.56 7.28
C ALA A 119 -10.20 26.78 7.97
N VAL A 120 -10.35 26.88 9.29
CA VAL A 120 -11.40 26.19 10.06
C VAL A 120 -12.79 26.55 9.51
N GLY A 121 -13.07 27.84 9.32
CA GLY A 121 -14.34 28.31 8.78
C GLY A 121 -14.56 27.87 7.32
N LEU A 122 -13.50 27.89 6.51
CA LEU A 122 -13.55 27.44 5.12
C LEU A 122 -13.91 25.96 5.03
N ILE A 123 -13.17 25.09 5.74
CA ILE A 123 -13.40 23.64 5.72
C ILE A 123 -14.80 23.31 6.21
N ASN A 124 -15.24 23.92 7.32
CA ASN A 124 -16.60 23.73 7.84
C ASN A 124 -17.65 24.14 6.80
N GLY A 125 -17.50 25.33 6.20
CA GLY A 125 -18.40 25.82 5.16
C GLY A 125 -18.47 24.91 3.93
N VAL A 126 -17.33 24.42 3.45
CA VAL A 126 -17.23 23.49 2.31
C VAL A 126 -17.93 22.17 2.62
N LEU A 127 -17.64 21.55 3.77
CA LEU A 127 -18.22 20.25 4.13
C LEU A 127 -19.72 20.35 4.42
N ARG A 128 -20.17 21.42 5.11
CA ARG A 128 -21.61 21.70 5.31
C ARG A 128 -22.32 21.95 3.98
N ASN A 129 -21.66 22.62 3.04
CA ASN A 129 -22.23 22.84 1.72
C ASN A 129 -22.37 21.54 0.93
N PHE A 130 -21.37 20.66 1.03
CA PHE A 130 -21.45 19.33 0.47
C PHE A 130 -22.66 18.55 1.02
N GLN A 131 -22.85 18.49 2.35
CA GLN A 131 -23.99 17.79 2.95
C GLN A 131 -25.35 18.28 2.42
N ARG A 132 -25.50 19.59 2.19
CA ARG A 132 -26.75 20.17 1.64
C ARG A 132 -26.99 19.82 0.16
N GLN A 133 -25.92 19.59 -0.60
CA GLN A 133 -25.97 19.42 -2.05
C GLN A 133 -25.51 18.04 -2.51
N GLN A 134 -25.32 17.09 -1.57
CA GLN A 134 -24.59 15.85 -1.78
C GLN A 134 -25.08 15.07 -3.01
N GLU A 135 -26.39 14.82 -3.10
CA GLU A 135 -26.98 14.07 -4.19
C GLU A 135 -26.71 14.72 -5.57
N SER A 136 -26.97 16.03 -5.67
CA SER A 136 -26.74 16.79 -6.91
C SER A 136 -25.27 16.81 -7.33
N LEU A 137 -24.35 16.96 -6.37
CA LEU A 137 -22.91 16.97 -6.63
C LEU A 137 -22.40 15.60 -7.07
N LEU A 138 -22.83 14.52 -6.41
CA LEU A 138 -22.47 13.15 -6.78
C LEU A 138 -22.96 12.80 -8.19
N LYS A 139 -24.19 13.21 -8.53
CA LYS A 139 -24.72 13.04 -9.89
C LYS A 139 -23.90 13.81 -10.94
N ALA A 140 -23.50 15.04 -10.63
CA ALA A 140 -22.79 15.91 -11.56
C ALA A 140 -21.32 15.53 -11.82
N ILE A 141 -20.69 14.71 -10.97
CA ILE A 141 -19.29 14.29 -11.17
C ILE A 141 -19.16 12.94 -11.88
N VAL A 142 -20.19 12.08 -11.82
CA VAL A 142 -20.18 10.73 -12.42
C VAL A 142 -20.18 10.77 -13.97
N GLU A 143 -20.50 11.90 -14.58
CA GLU A 143 -20.40 12.08 -16.04
C GLU A 143 -18.96 11.91 -16.58
N GLN A 144 -17.96 12.08 -15.72
CA GLN A 144 -16.55 11.91 -16.08
C GLN A 144 -16.11 10.45 -15.80
N PRO A 145 -15.66 9.68 -16.82
CA PRO A 145 -15.25 8.29 -16.63
C PRO A 145 -14.19 8.10 -15.54
N GLU A 146 -13.25 9.03 -15.42
CA GLU A 146 -12.16 9.00 -14.46
C GLU A 146 -12.67 9.06 -13.01
N VAL A 147 -13.77 9.78 -12.80
CA VAL A 147 -14.43 9.92 -11.50
C VAL A 147 -15.37 8.75 -11.25
N ALA A 148 -16.17 8.35 -12.24
CA ALA A 148 -17.10 7.23 -12.13
C ALA A 148 -16.41 5.91 -11.75
N TYR A 149 -15.17 5.73 -12.23
CA TYR A 149 -14.37 4.54 -11.98
C TYR A 149 -13.20 4.77 -11.01
N ASP A 150 -13.08 5.96 -10.42
CA ASP A 150 -11.98 6.37 -9.54
C ASP A 150 -10.59 5.97 -10.09
N MET A 151 -10.35 6.20 -11.38
CA MET A 151 -9.18 5.68 -12.10
C MET A 151 -8.70 6.69 -13.13
N PRO A 152 -7.38 6.92 -13.28
CA PRO A 152 -6.88 7.85 -14.29
C PRO A 152 -7.22 7.38 -15.70
N ARG A 153 -7.51 8.34 -16.59
CA ARG A 153 -7.98 8.08 -17.96
C ARG A 153 -7.08 7.12 -18.73
N TRP A 154 -5.77 7.34 -18.66
CA TRP A 154 -4.81 6.53 -19.39
C TRP A 154 -4.86 5.05 -19.00
N LEU A 155 -5.11 4.75 -17.72
CA LEU A 155 -5.20 3.39 -17.22
C LEU A 155 -6.55 2.76 -17.58
N LEU A 156 -7.64 3.53 -17.52
CA LEU A 156 -8.95 3.08 -18.03
C LEU A 156 -8.87 2.70 -19.51
N ASP A 157 -8.29 3.56 -20.33
CA ASP A 157 -8.16 3.31 -21.77
C ASP A 157 -7.24 2.12 -22.04
N THR A 158 -6.21 1.90 -21.21
CA THR A 158 -5.35 0.72 -21.29
C THR A 158 -6.11 -0.56 -20.94
N LEU A 159 -6.85 -0.57 -19.83
CA LEU A 159 -7.65 -1.72 -19.40
C LEU A 159 -8.72 -2.06 -20.43
N ARG A 160 -9.40 -1.07 -21.01
CA ARG A 160 -10.39 -1.26 -22.09
C ARG A 160 -9.80 -1.89 -23.34
N ARG A 161 -8.60 -1.47 -23.74
CA ARG A 161 -7.93 -2.02 -24.94
C ARG A 161 -7.44 -3.45 -24.69
N GLN A 162 -6.88 -3.74 -23.52
CA GLN A 162 -6.30 -5.05 -23.21
C GLN A 162 -7.35 -6.09 -22.82
N TRP A 163 -8.44 -5.67 -22.17
CA TRP A 163 -9.54 -6.53 -21.72
C TRP A 163 -10.92 -5.91 -22.03
N PRO A 164 -11.35 -5.85 -23.30
CA PRO A 164 -12.60 -5.18 -23.70
C PRO A 164 -13.85 -5.68 -22.97
N ASP A 165 -13.91 -6.97 -22.62
CA ASP A 165 -15.06 -7.59 -21.97
C ASP A 165 -14.98 -7.60 -20.44
N GLU A 166 -13.79 -7.37 -19.87
CA GLU A 166 -13.54 -7.51 -18.42
C GLU A 166 -13.02 -6.24 -17.74
N TRP A 167 -12.78 -5.15 -18.48
CA TRP A 167 -12.13 -3.97 -17.89
C TRP A 167 -12.92 -3.41 -16.69
N GLN A 168 -14.27 -3.42 -16.71
CA GLN A 168 -15.05 -2.95 -15.56
C GLN A 168 -14.89 -3.85 -14.33
N SER A 169 -14.84 -5.18 -14.49
CA SER A 169 -14.64 -6.09 -13.35
C SER A 169 -13.23 -5.92 -12.78
N ARG A 170 -12.21 -5.75 -13.63
CA ARG A 170 -10.83 -5.46 -13.22
C ARG A 170 -10.70 -4.12 -12.49
N VAL A 171 -11.32 -3.06 -13.01
CA VAL A 171 -11.35 -1.75 -12.32
C VAL A 171 -12.02 -1.88 -10.95
N ARG A 172 -13.16 -2.58 -10.86
CA ARG A 172 -13.82 -2.83 -9.57
C ARG A 172 -12.90 -3.58 -8.60
N ALA A 173 -12.22 -4.63 -9.05
CA ALA A 173 -11.28 -5.40 -8.23
C ALA A 173 -10.07 -4.55 -7.76
N LEU A 174 -9.55 -3.66 -8.62
CA LEU A 174 -8.45 -2.76 -8.28
C LEU A 174 -8.86 -1.66 -7.29
N ASN A 175 -10.14 -1.30 -7.22
CA ASN A 175 -10.67 -0.31 -6.28
C ASN A 175 -11.20 -0.92 -4.97
N GLN A 176 -11.26 -2.24 -4.84
CA GLN A 176 -11.66 -2.88 -3.58
C GLN A 176 -10.58 -2.72 -2.50
N ARG A 177 -10.98 -2.93 -1.23
CA ARG A 177 -10.00 -3.13 -0.15
C ARG A 177 -9.25 -4.44 -0.41
N ALA A 178 -7.93 -4.41 -0.32
CA ALA A 178 -7.14 -5.60 -0.57
C ALA A 178 -7.35 -6.64 0.55
N PRO A 179 -7.55 -7.92 0.22
CA PRO A 179 -7.58 -8.97 1.23
C PRO A 179 -6.21 -9.13 1.90
N MET A 180 -6.18 -9.55 3.16
CA MET A 180 -4.94 -9.87 3.87
C MET A 180 -4.60 -11.33 3.61
N SER A 181 -3.61 -11.54 2.74
CA SER A 181 -3.11 -12.88 2.42
C SER A 181 -1.87 -13.19 3.27
N LEU A 182 -1.85 -14.41 3.77
CA LEU A 182 -0.81 -14.98 4.60
C LEU A 182 -0.08 -16.07 3.84
N ARG A 183 1.23 -16.14 4.03
CA ARG A 183 2.08 -17.26 3.66
C ARG A 183 2.43 -18.03 4.93
N VAL A 184 1.94 -19.26 5.04
CA VAL A 184 2.32 -20.19 6.11
C VAL A 184 3.71 -20.72 5.81
N ASN A 185 4.59 -20.68 6.80
CA ASN A 185 5.92 -21.28 6.70
C ASN A 185 5.78 -22.81 6.81
N LEU A 186 5.77 -23.48 5.66
CA LEU A 186 5.54 -24.92 5.56
C LEU A 186 6.66 -25.77 6.20
N ALA A 187 7.84 -25.20 6.44
CA ALA A 187 8.90 -25.86 7.21
C ALA A 187 8.58 -25.95 8.73
N LYS A 188 7.64 -25.12 9.23
CA LYS A 188 7.26 -25.07 10.65
C LYS A 188 5.86 -25.61 10.92
N LYS A 189 4.91 -25.36 10.01
CA LYS A 189 3.50 -25.76 10.15
C LYS A 189 2.93 -26.15 8.79
N SER A 190 2.18 -27.24 8.73
CA SER A 190 1.34 -27.48 7.56
C SER A 190 0.24 -26.43 7.45
N LEU A 191 -0.26 -26.20 6.22
CA LEU A 191 -1.36 -25.26 5.96
C LEU A 191 -2.58 -25.58 6.84
N ALA A 192 -2.95 -26.86 6.94
CA ALA A 192 -4.10 -27.33 7.72
C ALA A 192 -3.93 -27.13 9.23
N GLU A 193 -2.72 -27.36 9.76
CA GLU A 193 -2.43 -27.07 11.18
C GLU A 193 -2.54 -25.58 11.47
N TYR A 194 -1.96 -24.73 10.62
CA TYR A 194 -2.02 -23.30 10.84
C TYR A 194 -3.45 -22.75 10.70
N GLN A 195 -4.24 -23.27 9.77
CA GLN A 195 -5.65 -22.93 9.65
C GLN A 195 -6.45 -23.30 10.92
N ARG A 196 -6.16 -24.44 11.54
CA ARG A 196 -6.76 -24.84 12.83
C ARG A 196 -6.38 -23.87 13.95
N ILE A 197 -5.11 -23.48 14.03
CA ILE A 197 -4.62 -22.49 14.99
C ILE A 197 -5.36 -21.15 14.83
N LEU A 198 -5.61 -20.71 13.59
CA LEU A 198 -6.41 -19.51 13.34
C LEU A 198 -7.86 -19.69 13.80
N GLN A 199 -8.48 -20.84 13.52
CA GLN A 199 -9.85 -21.13 13.97
C GLN A 199 -9.97 -21.14 15.50
N GLU A 200 -9.03 -21.76 16.21
CA GLU A 200 -8.97 -21.74 17.68
C GLU A 200 -8.81 -20.33 18.25
N ALA A 201 -8.15 -19.43 17.50
CA ALA A 201 -8.02 -18.01 17.81
C ALA A 201 -9.19 -17.15 17.31
N GLU A 202 -10.27 -17.76 16.81
CA GLU A 202 -11.45 -17.09 16.22
C GLU A 202 -11.12 -16.18 15.02
N ILE A 203 -10.06 -16.51 14.28
CA ILE A 203 -9.65 -15.82 13.06
C ILE A 203 -10.08 -16.65 11.85
N ALA A 204 -11.13 -16.19 11.17
CA ALA A 204 -11.61 -16.85 9.95
C ALA A 204 -10.65 -16.64 8.77
N ALA A 205 -10.26 -17.74 8.13
CA ALA A 205 -9.37 -17.75 6.98
C ALA A 205 -9.72 -18.88 5.99
N VAL A 206 -9.58 -18.58 4.70
CA VAL A 206 -9.81 -19.50 3.59
C VAL A 206 -8.53 -19.75 2.82
N THR A 207 -8.39 -20.94 2.23
CA THR A 207 -7.25 -21.27 1.39
C THR A 207 -7.28 -20.47 0.09
N ILE A 208 -6.09 -20.18 -0.45
CA ILE A 208 -5.96 -19.53 -1.76
C ILE A 208 -5.82 -20.62 -2.82
N PRO A 209 -6.68 -20.66 -3.85
CA PRO A 209 -6.56 -21.64 -4.93
C PRO A 209 -5.17 -21.61 -5.57
N HIS A 210 -4.58 -22.78 -5.78
CA HIS A 210 -3.26 -22.99 -6.40
C HIS A 210 -2.06 -22.42 -5.63
N VAL A 211 -2.23 -22.01 -4.36
CA VAL A 211 -1.12 -21.52 -3.53
C VAL A 211 -1.00 -22.39 -2.29
N ASP A 212 0.03 -23.24 -2.23
CA ASP A 212 0.14 -24.32 -1.23
C ASP A 212 0.34 -23.80 0.20
N SER A 213 0.98 -22.65 0.34
CA SER A 213 1.22 -21.96 1.61
C SER A 213 0.18 -20.88 1.92
N GLY A 214 -0.84 -20.71 1.06
CA GLY A 214 -1.64 -19.49 1.00
C GLY A 214 -2.95 -19.56 1.79
N LEU A 215 -3.11 -18.63 2.74
CA LEU A 215 -4.40 -18.34 3.38
C LEU A 215 -4.80 -16.89 3.13
N THR A 216 -6.10 -16.61 3.05
CA THR A 216 -6.65 -15.25 3.07
C THR A 216 -7.57 -15.11 4.25
N LEU A 217 -7.32 -14.09 5.08
CA LEU A 217 -8.20 -13.76 6.20
C LEU A 217 -9.51 -13.15 5.67
N GLU A 218 -10.63 -13.52 6.28
CA GLU A 218 -11.91 -12.86 6.00
C GLU A 218 -11.90 -11.40 6.46
N GLN A 219 -11.24 -11.12 7.59
CA GLN A 219 -11.02 -9.77 8.11
C GLN A 219 -9.53 -9.54 8.35
N PRO A 220 -8.92 -8.51 7.74
CA PRO A 220 -7.56 -8.09 8.06
C PRO A 220 -7.42 -7.70 9.53
N LEU A 221 -6.26 -7.99 10.11
CA LEU A 221 -5.93 -7.65 11.49
C LEU A 221 -4.45 -7.32 11.63
N ASP A 222 -4.08 -6.75 12.78
CA ASP A 222 -2.69 -6.43 13.07
C ASP A 222 -1.82 -7.69 13.15
N VAL A 223 -0.65 -7.68 12.52
CA VAL A 223 0.25 -8.85 12.47
C VAL A 223 0.66 -9.36 13.85
N THR A 224 0.71 -8.49 14.86
CA THR A 224 1.01 -8.85 16.25
C THR A 224 -0.05 -9.75 16.89
N ARG A 225 -1.27 -9.76 16.33
CA ARG A 225 -2.37 -10.63 16.76
C ARG A 225 -2.41 -11.96 15.99
N LEU A 226 -1.57 -12.15 14.98
CA LEU A 226 -1.47 -13.43 14.28
C LEU A 226 -0.70 -14.44 15.15
N PRO A 227 -1.29 -15.60 15.48
CA PRO A 227 -0.58 -16.65 16.19
C PRO A 227 0.71 -17.05 15.46
N GLY A 228 1.84 -17.06 16.16
CA GLY A 228 3.11 -17.52 15.59
C GLY A 228 3.85 -16.52 14.70
N PHE A 229 3.40 -15.26 14.57
CA PHE A 229 4.03 -14.29 13.66
C PHE A 229 5.50 -14.00 14.01
N GLU A 230 5.78 -13.70 15.28
CA GLU A 230 7.15 -13.47 15.76
C GLU A 230 8.00 -14.74 15.75
N GLN A 231 7.37 -15.91 15.88
CA GLN A 231 8.04 -17.22 15.77
C GLN A 231 8.28 -17.65 14.32
N GLY A 232 7.86 -16.81 13.36
CA GLY A 232 8.04 -17.05 11.94
C GLY A 232 7.20 -18.18 11.36
N TRP A 233 6.07 -18.51 11.98
CA TRP A 233 5.12 -19.52 11.46
C TRP A 233 4.37 -19.00 10.23
N VAL A 234 4.29 -17.67 10.09
CA VAL A 234 3.54 -17.01 9.04
C VAL A 234 4.20 -15.68 8.64
N SER A 235 3.96 -15.26 7.41
CA SER A 235 4.29 -13.93 6.90
C SER A 235 3.11 -13.34 6.11
N VAL A 236 3.02 -12.02 6.02
CA VAL A 236 2.02 -11.36 5.15
C VAL A 236 2.58 -11.28 3.73
N GLN A 237 1.94 -11.95 2.77
CA GLN A 237 2.36 -11.94 1.37
C GLN A 237 1.17 -12.22 0.46
N ASP A 238 1.03 -11.45 -0.62
CA ASP A 238 -0.04 -11.66 -1.62
C ASP A 238 0.09 -13.05 -2.28
N GLY A 239 -1.04 -13.72 -2.51
CA GLY A 239 -1.05 -15.07 -3.10
C GLY A 239 -0.30 -15.17 -4.42
N ALA A 240 -0.39 -14.16 -5.30
CA ALA A 240 0.33 -14.18 -6.57
C ALA A 240 1.86 -14.14 -6.38
N ALA A 241 2.34 -13.44 -5.34
CA ALA A 241 3.77 -13.41 -5.01
C ALA A 241 4.26 -14.72 -4.39
N GLN A 242 3.37 -15.51 -3.77
CA GLN A 242 3.72 -16.82 -3.21
C GLN A 242 3.98 -17.86 -4.32
N LEU A 243 3.31 -17.77 -5.48
CA LEU A 243 3.53 -18.67 -6.61
C LEU A 243 4.99 -18.68 -7.11
N ALA A 244 5.76 -17.62 -6.87
CA ALA A 244 7.14 -17.50 -7.36
C ALA A 244 8.02 -18.68 -6.92
N ALA A 245 7.99 -19.07 -5.64
CA ALA A 245 8.83 -20.18 -5.15
C ALA A 245 8.40 -21.53 -5.74
N GLN A 246 7.09 -21.74 -5.93
CA GLN A 246 6.55 -22.94 -6.56
C GLN A 246 6.99 -23.06 -8.03
N LEU A 247 6.95 -21.95 -8.76
CA LEU A 247 7.27 -21.90 -10.19
C LEU A 247 8.78 -21.96 -10.47
N LEU A 248 9.63 -21.62 -9.50
CA LEU A 248 11.08 -21.69 -9.66
C LEU A 248 11.62 -23.13 -9.75
N ASP A 249 10.83 -24.13 -9.34
CA ASP A 249 11.23 -25.55 -9.36
C ASP A 249 12.63 -25.76 -8.74
N LEU A 250 12.73 -25.37 -7.46
CA LEU A 250 13.97 -25.34 -6.70
C LEU A 250 14.40 -26.76 -6.29
N GLN A 251 15.67 -27.07 -6.51
CA GLN A 251 16.30 -28.34 -6.12
C GLN A 251 17.31 -28.12 -4.99
N PRO A 252 17.56 -29.13 -4.14
CA PRO A 252 18.53 -29.03 -3.06
C PRO A 252 19.92 -28.60 -3.53
N GLY A 253 20.56 -27.70 -2.78
CA GLY A 253 21.93 -27.24 -3.02
C GLY A 253 22.12 -26.24 -4.16
N GLN A 254 21.07 -25.86 -4.89
CA GLN A 254 21.15 -24.89 -6.00
C GLN A 254 21.63 -23.51 -5.55
N GLN A 255 22.38 -22.84 -6.43
CA GLN A 255 22.68 -21.42 -6.34
C GLN A 255 21.52 -20.61 -6.91
N VAL A 256 20.90 -19.77 -6.08
CA VAL A 256 19.69 -19.01 -6.47
C VAL A 256 19.97 -17.52 -6.30
N LEU A 257 19.58 -16.72 -7.30
CA LEU A 257 19.56 -15.26 -7.21
C LEU A 257 18.12 -14.76 -7.15
N ASP A 258 17.80 -13.96 -6.14
CA ASP A 258 16.61 -13.10 -6.10
C ASP A 258 17.04 -11.67 -6.40
N ALA A 259 16.84 -11.23 -7.65
CA ALA A 259 17.18 -9.89 -8.09
C ALA A 259 15.98 -8.95 -7.88
N CYS A 260 16.25 -7.81 -7.23
CA CYS A 260 15.24 -6.88 -6.71
C CYS A 260 14.49 -7.43 -5.48
N ALA A 261 15.23 -8.10 -4.60
CA ALA A 261 14.70 -8.89 -3.49
C ALA A 261 13.88 -8.10 -2.47
N ALA A 262 14.12 -6.79 -2.27
CA ALA A 262 13.52 -6.08 -1.15
C ALA A 262 12.00 -5.90 -1.29
N PRO A 263 11.19 -6.15 -0.25
CA PRO A 263 11.57 -6.28 1.17
C PRO A 263 11.89 -7.71 1.66
N GLY A 264 12.10 -8.67 0.77
CA GLY A 264 12.61 -10.02 1.10
C GLY A 264 11.55 -11.09 1.21
N GLY A 265 10.28 -10.78 0.92
CA GLY A 265 9.19 -11.74 1.02
C GLY A 265 9.41 -12.97 0.13
N LYS A 266 9.82 -12.79 -1.12
CA LYS A 266 10.10 -13.89 -2.06
C LYS A 266 11.39 -14.63 -1.67
N SER A 267 12.45 -13.90 -1.30
CA SER A 267 13.69 -14.47 -0.75
C SER A 267 13.44 -15.42 0.41
N CYS A 268 12.64 -14.99 1.39
CA CYS A 268 12.28 -15.83 2.53
C CYS A 268 11.44 -17.03 2.10
N HIS A 269 10.53 -16.86 1.13
CA HIS A 269 9.74 -18.00 0.62
C HIS A 269 10.62 -19.03 -0.07
N ILE A 270 11.60 -18.61 -0.86
CA ILE A 270 12.57 -19.51 -1.51
C ILE A 270 13.26 -20.40 -0.46
N LEU A 271 13.72 -19.81 0.64
CA LEU A 271 14.39 -20.54 1.72
C LEU A 271 13.44 -21.42 2.56
N GLU A 272 12.19 -20.99 2.75
CA GLU A 272 11.17 -21.84 3.39
C GLU A 272 10.78 -23.04 2.50
N TRP A 273 10.75 -22.82 1.18
CA TRP A 273 10.36 -23.81 0.18
C TRP A 273 11.45 -24.85 -0.06
N GLN A 274 12.71 -24.42 -0.12
CA GLN A 274 13.87 -25.29 -0.27
C GLN A 274 15.02 -24.82 0.64
N PRO A 275 15.08 -25.28 1.90
CA PRO A 275 16.03 -24.78 2.91
C PRO A 275 17.51 -24.97 2.59
N THR A 276 17.84 -25.83 1.62
CA THR A 276 19.23 -26.16 1.28
C THR A 276 19.77 -25.37 0.09
N VAL A 277 18.99 -24.46 -0.52
CA VAL A 277 19.52 -23.57 -1.55
C VAL A 277 20.47 -22.53 -0.98
N GLN A 278 21.42 -22.10 -1.79
CA GLN A 278 22.30 -20.98 -1.51
C GLN A 278 21.73 -19.73 -2.18
N LEU A 279 21.08 -18.88 -1.39
CA LEU A 279 20.40 -17.70 -1.89
C LEU A 279 21.29 -16.46 -1.83
N THR A 280 21.43 -15.76 -2.96
CA THR A 280 21.83 -14.36 -3.02
C THR A 280 20.59 -13.47 -3.17
N ALA A 281 20.37 -12.55 -2.24
CA ALA A 281 19.30 -11.57 -2.29
C ALA A 281 19.88 -10.19 -2.64
N LEU A 282 19.54 -9.68 -3.82
CA LEU A 282 20.13 -8.48 -4.40
C LEU A 282 19.09 -7.36 -4.52
N ASP A 283 19.42 -6.15 -4.07
CA ASP A 283 18.65 -4.94 -4.40
C ASP A 283 19.57 -3.71 -4.51
N GLN A 284 19.21 -2.75 -5.37
CA GLN A 284 20.01 -1.53 -5.54
C GLN A 284 19.97 -0.61 -4.30
N SER A 285 18.97 -0.75 -3.44
CA SER A 285 18.75 0.13 -2.29
C SER A 285 19.18 -0.54 -0.99
N ALA A 286 20.31 -0.07 -0.43
CA ALA A 286 20.78 -0.48 0.88
C ALA A 286 19.75 -0.25 2.00
N GLU A 287 18.97 0.83 1.92
CA GLU A 287 17.89 1.12 2.86
C GLU A 287 16.79 0.04 2.79
N ARG A 288 16.35 -0.34 1.58
CA ARG A 288 15.32 -1.37 1.42
C ARG A 288 15.82 -2.76 1.83
N LEU A 289 17.12 -3.04 1.70
CA LEU A 289 17.72 -4.29 2.16
C LEU A 289 17.69 -4.47 3.68
N GLN A 290 17.58 -3.39 4.47
CA GLN A 290 17.40 -3.54 5.93
C GLN A 290 16.17 -4.39 6.25
N ARG A 291 15.07 -4.22 5.50
CA ARG A 291 13.86 -5.03 5.65
C ARG A 291 14.05 -6.49 5.24
N VAL A 292 14.96 -6.77 4.31
CA VAL A 292 15.32 -8.14 3.93
C VAL A 292 16.01 -8.82 5.11
N THR A 293 17.02 -8.16 5.69
CA THR A 293 17.74 -8.66 6.86
C THR A 293 16.83 -8.85 8.07
N GLU A 294 15.92 -7.92 8.34
CA GLU A 294 14.92 -8.03 9.42
C GLU A 294 14.01 -9.25 9.23
N ASN A 295 13.51 -9.49 8.01
CA ASN A 295 12.66 -10.65 7.72
C ASN A 295 13.43 -11.97 7.82
N LEU A 296 14.68 -12.03 7.32
CA LEU A 296 15.54 -13.19 7.45
C LEU A 296 15.78 -13.52 8.93
N ALA A 297 16.13 -12.51 9.74
CA ALA A 297 16.35 -12.68 11.17
C ALA A 297 15.10 -13.17 11.92
N ARG A 298 13.92 -12.58 11.67
CA ARG A 298 12.66 -13.01 12.30
C ARG A 298 12.31 -14.46 11.96
N LEU A 299 12.60 -14.88 10.73
CA LEU A 299 12.27 -16.22 10.25
C LEU A 299 13.34 -17.26 10.58
N ASP A 300 14.49 -16.84 11.11
CA ASP A 300 15.69 -17.65 11.35
C ASP A 300 16.23 -18.25 10.04
N LEU A 301 16.38 -17.40 9.03
CA LEU A 301 16.85 -17.75 7.68
C LEU A 301 18.14 -17.02 7.35
N GLN A 302 18.96 -17.59 6.46
CA GLN A 302 20.23 -17.01 6.03
C GLN A 302 20.31 -16.89 4.50
N ALA A 303 20.81 -15.76 4.02
CA ALA A 303 21.09 -15.47 2.61
C ALA A 303 22.29 -14.53 2.49
N ASP A 304 22.96 -14.55 1.34
CA ASP A 304 23.95 -13.55 0.96
C ASP A 304 23.23 -12.28 0.49
N VAL A 305 23.18 -11.25 1.33
CA VAL A 305 22.46 -10.00 1.06
C VAL A 305 23.40 -8.99 0.44
N VAL A 306 23.14 -8.60 -0.81
CA VAL A 306 24.06 -7.79 -1.62
C VAL A 306 23.38 -6.51 -2.10
N VAL A 307 24.07 -5.39 -1.96
CA VAL A 307 23.68 -4.13 -2.61
C VAL A 307 24.25 -4.13 -4.02
N GLY A 308 23.40 -4.04 -5.04
CA GLY A 308 23.86 -3.95 -6.42
C GLY A 308 22.75 -3.68 -7.43
N ASP A 309 23.14 -3.18 -8.60
CA ASP A 309 22.23 -2.90 -9.71
C ASP A 309 22.19 -4.11 -10.66
N ALA A 310 21.03 -4.76 -10.76
CA ALA A 310 20.84 -5.91 -11.63
C ALA A 310 20.94 -5.54 -13.13
N SER A 311 20.72 -4.27 -13.49
CA SER A 311 20.88 -3.77 -14.87
C SER A 311 22.35 -3.51 -15.24
N GLN A 312 23.23 -3.42 -14.24
CA GLN A 312 24.67 -3.25 -14.41
C GLN A 312 25.43 -4.22 -13.48
N PRO A 313 25.39 -5.54 -13.76
CA PRO A 313 26.00 -6.54 -12.88
C PRO A 313 27.51 -6.30 -12.71
N GLN A 314 27.96 -6.14 -11.45
CA GLN A 314 29.36 -5.89 -11.11
C GLN A 314 29.74 -6.53 -9.78
N GLY A 315 30.99 -7.00 -9.71
CA GLY A 315 31.56 -7.61 -8.50
C GLY A 315 31.27 -9.11 -8.38
N GLY A 316 31.67 -9.69 -7.25
CA GLY A 316 31.74 -11.15 -7.09
C GLY A 316 30.40 -11.89 -7.14
N TRP A 317 29.26 -11.23 -6.94
CA TRP A 317 27.94 -11.85 -7.15
C TRP A 317 27.61 -11.97 -8.64
N ALA A 318 28.03 -11.01 -9.47
CA ALA A 318 27.75 -10.98 -10.90
C ALA A 318 28.59 -12.00 -11.69
N GLU A 319 29.73 -12.41 -11.14
CA GLU A 319 30.63 -13.42 -11.73
C GLU A 319 30.17 -14.86 -11.43
N ARG A 320 29.22 -15.05 -10.50
CA ARG A 320 28.69 -16.37 -10.14
C ARG A 320 27.73 -16.87 -11.22
N GLN A 321 27.72 -18.19 -11.40
CA GLN A 321 26.65 -18.87 -12.12
C GLN A 321 25.55 -19.26 -11.13
N TYR A 322 24.31 -19.03 -11.53
CA TYR A 322 23.12 -19.36 -10.74
C TYR A 322 22.30 -20.41 -11.48
N ASP A 323 21.84 -21.43 -10.74
CA ASP A 323 20.96 -22.48 -11.26
C ASP A 323 19.54 -21.95 -11.50
N ARG A 324 19.13 -20.96 -10.71
CA ARG A 324 17.84 -20.26 -10.81
C ARG A 324 18.02 -18.77 -10.54
N ILE A 325 17.29 -17.96 -11.30
CA ILE A 325 17.21 -16.51 -11.08
C ILE A 325 15.73 -16.13 -11.02
N LEU A 326 15.34 -15.50 -9.92
CA LEU A 326 14.07 -14.80 -9.80
C LEU A 326 14.31 -13.32 -10.11
N LEU A 327 13.58 -12.79 -11.09
CA LEU A 327 13.61 -11.38 -11.46
C LEU A 327 12.28 -10.72 -11.10
N ASP A 328 12.17 -10.17 -9.88
CA ASP A 328 11.01 -9.38 -9.44
C ASP A 328 11.19 -7.90 -9.81
N VAL A 329 11.32 -7.65 -11.11
CA VAL A 329 11.79 -6.37 -11.65
C VAL A 329 10.89 -5.18 -11.28
N PRO A 330 11.45 -3.96 -11.12
CA PRO A 330 10.67 -2.75 -10.94
C PRO A 330 9.66 -2.60 -12.08
N CYS A 331 8.38 -2.49 -11.73
CA CYS A 331 7.29 -2.42 -12.70
C CYS A 331 6.35 -1.25 -12.42
N SER A 332 5.31 -1.12 -13.25
CA SER A 332 4.30 -0.07 -13.08
C SER A 332 3.45 -0.24 -11.81
N ALA A 333 3.49 -1.43 -11.20
CA ALA A 333 2.71 -1.83 -10.03
C ALA A 333 1.18 -1.69 -10.21
N THR A 334 0.70 -1.54 -11.45
CA THR A 334 -0.74 -1.38 -11.77
C THR A 334 -1.59 -2.56 -11.30
N GLY A 335 -1.03 -3.77 -11.23
CA GLY A 335 -1.71 -4.96 -10.71
C GLY A 335 -1.97 -4.95 -9.19
N VAL A 336 -1.31 -4.06 -8.42
CA VAL A 336 -1.42 -4.00 -6.96
C VAL A 336 -2.10 -2.73 -6.43
N ILE A 337 -2.80 -1.99 -7.29
CA ILE A 337 -3.48 -0.71 -6.93
C ILE A 337 -4.42 -0.86 -5.72
N ARG A 338 -5.11 -2.00 -5.56
CA ARG A 338 -5.99 -2.23 -4.39
C ARG A 338 -5.24 -2.15 -3.05
N ARG A 339 -3.95 -2.52 -3.05
CA ARG A 339 -3.01 -2.44 -1.92
C ARG A 339 -2.32 -1.08 -1.85
N HIS A 340 -1.97 -0.51 -3.01
CA HIS A 340 -1.25 0.76 -3.15
C HIS A 340 -2.06 1.74 -4.02
N PRO A 341 -3.13 2.34 -3.47
CA PRO A 341 -4.05 3.18 -4.25
C PRO A 341 -3.43 4.50 -4.73
N ASP A 342 -2.35 4.93 -4.10
CA ASP A 342 -1.52 6.08 -4.49
C ASP A 342 -0.87 5.92 -5.86
N ILE A 343 -0.68 4.70 -6.35
CA ILE A 343 -0.22 4.42 -7.73
C ILE A 343 -1.07 5.17 -8.75
N LYS A 344 -2.38 5.33 -8.51
CA LYS A 344 -3.29 6.06 -9.41
C LYS A 344 -2.92 7.54 -9.59
N GLN A 345 -2.23 8.13 -8.60
CA GLN A 345 -1.74 9.51 -8.66
C GLN A 345 -0.26 9.59 -9.08
N LEU A 346 0.55 8.62 -8.66
CA LEU A 346 2.00 8.64 -8.84
C LEU A 346 2.44 8.17 -10.23
N ARG A 347 1.68 7.27 -10.87
CA ARG A 347 2.02 6.73 -12.20
C ARG A 347 1.37 7.48 -13.34
N ARG A 348 2.15 7.70 -14.40
CA ARG A 348 1.73 8.32 -15.65
C ARG A 348 1.90 7.35 -16.81
N ALA A 349 1.13 7.55 -17.87
CA ALA A 349 1.27 6.79 -19.11
C ALA A 349 2.70 6.86 -19.69
N SER A 350 3.36 8.02 -19.54
CA SER A 350 4.74 8.26 -19.97
C SER A 350 5.78 7.46 -19.21
N ASP A 351 5.46 6.92 -18.03
CA ASP A 351 6.40 6.14 -17.22
C ASP A 351 6.55 4.71 -17.78
N ILE A 352 5.53 4.22 -18.49
CA ILE A 352 5.46 2.82 -18.96
C ILE A 352 6.61 2.47 -19.92
N PRO A 353 6.91 3.26 -20.98
CA PRO A 353 8.01 2.93 -21.87
C PRO A 353 9.39 2.91 -21.19
N ALA A 354 9.61 3.78 -20.20
CA ALA A 354 10.86 3.82 -19.45
C ALA A 354 11.03 2.56 -18.59
N LEU A 355 9.95 2.09 -17.95
CA LEU A 355 9.95 0.83 -17.20
C LEU A 355 10.18 -0.37 -18.11
N VAL A 356 9.52 -0.41 -19.28
CA VAL A 356 9.72 -1.48 -20.28
C VAL A 356 11.15 -1.51 -20.81
N LYS A 357 11.83 -0.36 -20.92
CA LYS A 357 13.23 -0.32 -21.33
C LYS A 357 14.19 -0.80 -20.24
N LEU A 358 13.83 -0.60 -18.97
CA LEU A 358 14.65 -1.00 -17.83
C LEU A 358 14.59 -2.52 -17.58
N GLN A 359 13.41 -3.10 -17.78
CA GLN A 359 13.15 -4.55 -17.70
C GLN A 359 13.75 -5.27 -18.91
#